data_AF-A0A4V2FPG3-F1
#
_entry.id   AF-A0A4V2FPG3-F1
#
_cell.length_a   1.000
_cell.length_b   1.000
_cell.length_c   1.000
_cell.angle_alpha   90.00
_cell.angle_beta   90.00
_cell.angle_gamma   90.00
#
_symmetry.space_group_name_H-M   'P 1'
#
loop_
_entity.id
_entity.type
_entity.pdbx_description
1 polymer ?
#
loop_
_entity_poly.entity_id
_entity_poly.type
_entity_poly.pdbx_seq_one_letter_code
_entity_poly.pdbx_strand_id
1 'polypeptide(L)'
;MELRRSRGARVLALVCVLGGALLLVYPSDGALLRTIIAVGAIALGVVALLSALRPFRFGIGADGLTVRRPGLRRDIRWAEVGALVLDEPPRRDGHPEPPRLLLVPAPGVTIEPATARHPLDGRPAIELLVLDQVREQPEQVSAALTRYAGDRFVDLLAQRRAAFDPPDLPVGLRGYQMDRVDRLIRRGQDALLSGDPSARQAARGEIERASAAGLPLAQRGYHPLQADTVLDALVAALADQQTTDRETAT
;
A
#
# COMPACT_ATOMS: atom_id res chain seq x y z
N MET A 1 10.43 -18.15 7.73
CA MET A 1 11.04 -17.13 6.84
C MET A 1 11.31 -15.86 7.64
N GLU A 2 12.50 -15.25 7.50
CA GLU A 2 12.82 -13.98 8.15
C GLU A 2 12.97 -12.90 7.08
N LEU A 3 12.24 -11.78 7.23
CA LEU A 3 12.30 -10.65 6.30
C LEU A 3 13.43 -9.70 6.70
N ARG A 4 14.28 -9.34 5.73
CA ARG A 4 15.44 -8.47 5.95
C ARG A 4 15.17 -7.09 5.38
N ARG A 5 15.63 -6.05 6.09
CA ARG A 5 15.42 -4.66 5.67
C ARG A 5 16.08 -4.34 4.32
N SER A 6 15.36 -3.64 3.44
CA SER A 6 15.88 -3.16 2.16
C SER A 6 17.13 -2.28 2.35
N ARG A 7 18.12 -2.44 1.47
CA ARG A 7 19.40 -1.69 1.55
C ARG A 7 19.33 -0.31 0.85
N GLY A 8 18.25 -0.02 0.11
CA GLY A 8 18.12 1.18 -0.74
C GLY A 8 18.19 2.49 0.04
N ALA A 9 17.50 2.58 1.18
CA ALA A 9 17.55 3.76 2.05
C ALA A 9 18.95 4.05 2.62
N ARG A 10 19.82 3.03 2.72
CA ARG A 10 21.21 3.20 3.22
C ARG A 10 22.11 3.85 2.17
N VAL A 11 21.92 3.49 0.90
CA VAL A 11 22.72 4.04 -0.21
C VAL A 11 22.38 5.52 -0.40
N LEU A 12 21.09 5.87 -0.41
CA LEU A 12 20.65 7.25 -0.50
C LEU A 12 21.13 8.09 0.70
N ALA A 13 21.02 7.54 1.92
CA ALA A 13 21.54 8.20 3.13
C ALA A 13 23.04 8.45 3.05
N LEU A 14 23.83 7.48 2.58
CA LEU A 14 25.27 7.61 2.40
C LEU A 14 25.62 8.68 1.36
N VAL A 15 24.89 8.72 0.24
CA VAL A 15 25.04 9.73 -0.81
C VAL A 15 24.69 11.11 -0.28
N CYS A 16 23.62 11.26 0.51
CA CYS A 16 23.26 12.53 1.14
C CYS A 16 24.31 13.03 2.13
N VAL A 17 24.87 12.15 2.97
CA VAL A 17 25.94 12.54 3.93
C VAL A 17 27.22 12.94 3.18
N LEU A 18 27.65 12.14 2.20
CA LEU A 18 28.85 12.44 1.42
C LEU A 18 28.69 13.70 0.57
N GLY A 19 27.52 13.88 -0.06
CA GLY A 19 27.19 15.07 -0.83
C GLY A 19 27.12 16.33 0.02
N GLY A 20 26.52 16.25 1.22
CA GLY A 20 26.48 17.35 2.19
C GLY A 20 27.87 17.72 2.71
N ALA A 21 28.72 16.73 3.00
CA ALA A 21 30.10 16.96 3.40
C ALA A 21 30.95 17.59 2.30
N LEU A 22 30.82 17.11 1.05
CA LEU A 22 31.51 17.68 -0.12
C LEU A 22 31.06 19.14 -0.38
N LEU A 23 29.78 19.42 -0.17
CA LEU A 23 29.21 20.77 -0.17
C LEU A 23 29.68 21.64 1.00
N LEU A 24 30.42 21.16 2.00
CA LEU A 24 31.05 22.04 3.01
C LEU A 24 32.51 22.35 2.67
N VAL A 25 33.18 21.49 1.90
CA VAL A 25 34.62 21.58 1.64
C VAL A 25 34.96 22.55 0.50
N TYR A 26 34.10 22.69 -0.52
CA TYR A 26 34.39 23.58 -1.66
C TYR A 26 34.17 25.06 -1.29
N PRO A 27 35.07 26.01 -1.57
CA PRO A 27 34.80 27.44 -1.35
C PRO A 27 33.91 28.02 -2.46
N SER A 28 32.81 28.72 -2.13
CA SER A 28 32.01 29.51 -3.07
C SER A 28 31.24 30.65 -2.38
N ASP A 29 30.96 31.73 -3.12
CA ASP A 29 30.41 33.01 -2.59
C ASP A 29 28.98 32.93 -2.00
N GLY A 30 28.28 31.81 -2.17
CA GLY A 30 26.91 31.57 -1.68
C GLY A 30 26.83 30.89 -0.30
N ALA A 31 27.63 31.35 0.67
CA ALA A 31 27.93 30.60 1.89
C ALA A 31 26.70 30.19 2.73
N LEU A 32 25.77 31.11 3.02
CA LEU A 32 24.66 30.86 3.96
C LEU A 32 23.64 29.80 3.48
N LEU A 33 23.15 29.92 2.24
CA LEU A 33 22.18 28.98 1.67
C LEU A 33 22.78 27.58 1.56
N ARG A 34 24.06 27.49 1.20
CA ARG A 34 24.79 26.23 1.08
C ARG A 34 25.01 25.55 2.42
N THR A 35 25.33 26.30 3.47
CA THR A 35 25.47 25.74 4.83
C THR A 35 24.14 25.16 5.31
N ILE A 36 23.01 25.83 5.06
CA ILE A 36 21.68 25.32 5.42
C ILE A 36 21.36 24.02 4.67
N ILE A 37 21.61 23.97 3.35
CA ILE A 37 21.40 22.77 2.53
C ILE A 37 22.30 21.62 2.98
N ALA A 38 23.58 21.89 3.26
CA ALA A 38 24.54 20.89 3.68
C ALA A 38 24.21 20.32 5.07
N VAL A 39 23.86 21.19 6.04
CA VAL A 39 23.42 20.75 7.38
C VAL A 39 22.11 19.96 7.28
N GLY A 40 21.17 20.40 6.44
CA GLY A 40 19.92 19.67 6.17
C GLY A 40 20.17 18.28 5.60
N ALA A 41 21.06 18.16 4.61
CA ALA A 41 21.44 16.89 3.99
C ALA A 41 22.15 15.94 4.96
N ILE A 42 23.06 16.47 5.80
CA ILE A 42 23.76 15.70 6.83
C ILE A 42 22.77 15.23 7.90
N ALA A 43 21.91 16.11 8.41
CA ALA A 43 20.90 15.76 9.41
C ALA A 43 19.94 14.68 8.88
N LEU A 44 19.44 14.84 7.65
CA LEU A 44 18.58 13.84 7.00
C LEU A 44 19.30 12.49 6.82
N GLY A 45 20.56 12.53 6.40
CA GLY A 45 21.41 11.35 6.22
C GLY A 45 21.71 10.62 7.53
N VAL A 46 22.02 11.35 8.60
CA VAL A 46 22.23 10.80 9.96
C VAL A 46 20.95 10.18 10.50
N VAL A 47 19.79 10.83 10.35
CA VAL A 47 18.48 10.28 10.77
C VAL A 47 18.15 9.00 9.98
N ALA A 48 18.41 8.98 8.69
CA ALA A 48 18.21 7.81 7.84
C ALA A 48 19.16 6.66 8.21
N LEU A 49 20.42 6.97 8.55
CA LEU A 49 21.41 5.98 8.99
C LEU A 49 21.07 5.40 10.37
N LEU A 50 20.69 6.24 11.35
CA LEU A 50 20.20 5.80 12.64
C LEU A 50 18.93 4.96 12.49
N SER A 51 18.05 5.35 11.57
CA SER A 51 16.87 4.55 11.23
C SER A 51 17.28 3.19 10.66
N ALA A 52 18.29 3.12 9.79
CA ALA A 52 18.78 1.87 9.21
C ALA A 52 19.49 0.93 10.20
N LEU A 53 20.09 1.49 11.26
CA LEU A 53 20.72 0.74 12.34
C LEU A 53 19.70 0.20 13.37
N ARG A 54 18.42 0.57 13.30
CA ARG A 54 17.40 0.04 14.22
C ARG A 54 17.10 -1.44 13.92
N PRO A 55 17.03 -2.30 14.95
CA PRO A 55 16.78 -3.73 14.80
C PRO A 55 15.33 -3.94 14.33
N PHE A 56 15.15 -4.02 13.01
CA PHE A 56 13.94 -4.52 12.39
C PHE A 56 14.11 -6.03 12.20
N ARG A 57 13.26 -6.82 12.86
CA ARG A 57 13.14 -8.26 12.62
C ARG A 57 11.67 -8.61 12.50
N PHE A 58 11.30 -9.18 11.35
CA PHE A 58 9.99 -9.74 11.11
C PHE A 58 10.16 -11.19 10.68
N GLY A 59 9.82 -12.11 11.59
CA GLY A 59 9.87 -13.54 11.35
C GLY A 59 8.47 -14.10 11.15
N ILE A 60 8.29 -14.88 10.09
CA ILE A 60 7.09 -15.69 9.85
C ILE A 60 7.48 -17.15 10.11
N GLY A 61 6.93 -17.76 11.15
CA GLY A 61 7.27 -19.11 11.59
C GLY A 61 6.05 -20.01 11.72
N ALA A 62 6.28 -21.28 12.05
CA ALA A 62 5.21 -22.25 12.32
C ALA A 62 4.41 -21.89 13.57
N ASP A 63 5.04 -21.26 14.57
CA ASP A 63 4.40 -20.92 15.85
C ASP A 63 3.69 -19.56 15.84
N GLY A 64 4.04 -18.68 14.89
CA GLY A 64 3.50 -17.34 14.82
C GLY A 64 4.39 -16.33 14.10
N LEU A 65 4.22 -15.07 14.48
CA LEU A 65 4.97 -13.93 13.98
C LEU A 65 5.91 -13.39 15.05
N THR A 66 7.17 -13.19 14.72
CA THR A 66 8.11 -12.46 15.56
C THR A 66 8.25 -11.04 15.03
N VAL A 67 7.79 -10.06 15.79
CA VAL A 67 7.85 -8.64 15.41
C VAL A 67 8.78 -7.90 16.34
N ARG A 68 9.77 -7.20 15.78
CA ARG A 68 10.66 -6.28 16.50
C ARG A 68 10.73 -4.98 15.71
N ARG A 69 9.89 -4.01 16.06
CA ARG A 69 9.89 -2.63 15.56
C ARG A 69 9.69 -1.63 16.70
N PRO A 70 10.02 -0.34 16.52
CA PRO A 70 9.63 0.70 17.47
C PRO A 70 8.10 0.67 17.67
N GLY A 71 7.66 0.62 18.93
CA GLY A 71 6.23 0.53 19.29
C GLY A 71 5.63 -0.88 19.28
N LEU A 72 6.31 -1.90 18.75
CA LEU A 72 5.82 -3.28 18.77
C LEU A 72 6.99 -4.29 18.80
N ARG A 73 7.28 -4.84 19.98
CA ARG A 73 8.32 -5.86 20.19
C ARG A 73 7.73 -7.08 20.89
N ARG A 74 7.17 -8.00 20.12
CA ARG A 74 6.48 -9.18 20.65
C ARG A 74 6.50 -10.33 19.66
N ASP A 75 6.39 -11.54 20.21
CA ASP A 75 6.10 -12.76 19.48
C ASP A 75 4.58 -13.00 19.59
N ILE A 76 3.90 -13.03 18.45
CA ILE A 76 2.45 -13.13 18.31
C ILE A 76 2.14 -14.54 17.80
N ARG A 77 1.46 -15.34 18.61
CA ARG A 77 1.09 -16.72 18.24
C ARG A 77 -0.02 -16.70 17.20
N TRP A 78 -0.08 -17.72 16.34
CA TRP A 78 -1.18 -17.83 15.37
C TRP A 78 -2.58 -17.85 16.00
N ALA A 79 -2.71 -18.32 17.24
CA ALA A 79 -3.96 -18.28 17.99
C ALA A 79 -4.43 -16.86 18.36
N GLU A 80 -3.49 -15.90 18.46
CA GLU A 80 -3.78 -14.49 18.74
C GLU A 80 -4.15 -13.72 17.46
N VAL A 81 -3.95 -14.34 16.28
CA VAL A 81 -4.21 -13.76 14.97
C VAL A 81 -5.61 -14.15 14.51
N GLY A 82 -6.50 -13.15 14.42
CA GLY A 82 -7.81 -13.31 13.79
C GLY A 82 -7.71 -13.24 12.27
N ALA A 83 -6.97 -12.25 11.76
CA ALA A 83 -6.66 -12.14 10.33
C ALA A 83 -5.34 -11.41 10.09
N LEU A 84 -4.68 -11.75 8.99
CA LEU A 84 -3.58 -11.00 8.40
C LEU A 84 -4.01 -10.51 7.02
N VAL A 85 -3.80 -9.23 6.75
CA VAL A 85 -4.28 -8.60 5.53
C VAL A 85 -3.13 -7.88 4.86
N LEU A 86 -2.78 -8.29 3.64
CA LEU A 86 -1.88 -7.53 2.78
C LEU A 86 -2.72 -6.55 1.95
N ASP A 87 -2.52 -5.26 2.16
CA ASP A 87 -3.28 -4.17 1.55
C ASP A 87 -2.34 -3.14 0.92
N GLU A 88 -2.73 -2.56 -0.20
CA GLU A 88 -2.09 -1.38 -0.78
C GLU A 88 -2.98 -0.17 -0.51
N PRO A 89 -2.61 0.77 0.37
CA PRO A 89 -3.42 1.93 0.68
C PRO A 89 -3.59 2.86 -0.54
N PRO A 90 -4.64 3.73 -0.54
CA PRO A 90 -4.84 4.64 -1.65
C PRO A 90 -3.70 5.66 -1.66
N ARG A 91 -3.42 6.19 -2.84
CA ARG A 91 -2.47 7.31 -2.95
C ARG A 91 -2.86 8.44 -2.03
N ARG A 92 -1.86 9.07 -1.45
CA ARG A 92 -2.00 10.24 -0.60
C ARG A 92 -1.25 11.41 -1.24
N ASP A 93 -1.99 12.48 -1.51
CA ASP A 93 -1.46 13.69 -2.13
C ASP A 93 -0.73 13.41 -3.45
N GLY A 94 -1.25 12.47 -4.27
CA GLY A 94 -0.67 12.05 -5.54
C GLY A 94 0.50 11.06 -5.44
N HIS A 95 0.95 10.72 -4.24
CA HIS A 95 2.07 9.80 -4.03
C HIS A 95 1.57 8.37 -3.78
N PRO A 96 2.19 7.37 -4.43
CA PRO A 96 1.90 5.97 -4.15
C PRO A 96 2.31 5.66 -2.71
N GLU A 97 1.39 5.10 -1.94
CA GLU A 97 1.71 4.55 -0.64
C GLU A 97 2.08 3.06 -0.80
N PRO A 98 3.19 2.60 -0.20
CA PRO A 98 3.63 1.23 -0.35
C PRO A 98 2.67 0.22 0.28
N PRO A 99 2.62 -1.04 -0.23
CA PRO A 99 1.84 -2.10 0.39
C PRO A 99 2.22 -2.32 1.85
N ARG A 100 1.23 -2.65 2.68
CA ARG A 100 1.38 -2.86 4.11
C ARG A 100 0.67 -4.13 4.57
N LEU A 101 1.24 -4.77 5.58
CA LEU A 101 0.68 -5.93 6.26
C LEU A 101 0.00 -5.49 7.55
N LEU A 102 -1.30 -5.75 7.65
CA LEU A 102 -2.13 -5.47 8.80
C LEU A 102 -2.46 -6.75 9.57
N LEU A 103 -2.52 -6.66 10.89
CA LEU A 103 -2.96 -7.71 11.80
C LEU A 103 -4.27 -7.31 12.45
N VAL A 104 -5.29 -8.15 12.32
CA VAL A 104 -6.50 -8.09 13.15
C VAL A 104 -6.37 -9.12 14.27
N PRO A 105 -6.40 -8.70 15.55
CA PRO A 105 -6.38 -9.63 16.67
C PRO A 105 -7.57 -10.59 16.66
N ALA A 106 -7.38 -11.79 17.20
CA ALA A 106 -8.46 -12.74 17.42
C ALA A 106 -9.51 -12.18 18.42
N PRO A 107 -10.78 -12.60 18.36
CA PRO A 107 -11.79 -12.16 19.32
C PRO A 107 -11.35 -12.39 20.77
N GLY A 108 -11.49 -11.37 21.61
CA GLY A 108 -11.06 -11.40 23.02
C GLY A 108 -9.56 -11.15 23.25
N VAL A 109 -8.76 -10.96 22.18
CA VAL A 109 -7.34 -10.59 22.27
C VAL A 109 -7.19 -9.11 21.97
N THR A 110 -6.68 -8.34 22.93
CA THR A 110 -6.31 -6.95 22.73
C THR A 110 -4.81 -6.83 22.54
N ILE A 111 -4.39 -6.28 21.40
CA ILE A 111 -2.99 -5.98 21.11
C ILE A 111 -2.90 -4.47 20.86
N GLU A 112 -2.07 -3.78 21.63
CA GLU A 112 -1.86 -2.34 21.50
C GLU A 112 -0.47 -2.02 20.93
N PRO A 113 -0.32 -0.88 20.23
CA PRO A 113 -1.37 0.06 19.85
C PRO A 113 -2.12 -0.37 18.57
N ALA A 114 -3.43 -0.09 18.50
CA ALA A 114 -4.19 -0.18 17.26
C ALA A 114 -3.83 1.00 16.35
N THR A 115 -2.96 0.77 15.38
CA THR A 115 -2.43 1.83 14.50
C THR A 115 -3.19 1.97 13.18
N ALA A 116 -4.09 1.03 12.87
CA ALA A 116 -4.78 0.96 11.59
C ALA A 116 -6.19 0.39 11.75
N ARG A 117 -6.91 0.28 10.62
CA ARG A 117 -8.18 -0.42 10.52
C ARG A 117 -8.14 -1.37 9.33
N HIS A 118 -8.84 -2.49 9.47
CA HIS A 118 -9.03 -3.41 8.37
C HIS A 118 -9.81 -2.70 7.24
N PRO A 119 -9.36 -2.78 5.98
CA PRO A 119 -9.86 -1.92 4.89
C PRO A 119 -11.31 -2.22 4.48
N LEU A 120 -11.78 -3.46 4.61
CA LEU A 120 -13.16 -3.83 4.24
C LEU A 120 -14.16 -3.70 5.39
N ASP A 121 -13.85 -4.26 6.58
CA ASP A 121 -14.79 -4.34 7.71
C ASP A 121 -14.56 -3.30 8.82
N GLY A 122 -13.51 -2.48 8.73
CA GLY A 122 -13.22 -1.40 9.67
C GLY A 122 -12.75 -1.85 11.07
N ARG A 123 -12.55 -3.16 11.30
CA ARG A 123 -12.07 -3.69 12.59
C ARG A 123 -10.72 -3.08 12.96
N PRO A 124 -10.44 -2.87 14.26
CA PRO A 124 -9.15 -2.36 14.70
C PRO A 124 -8.04 -3.31 14.24
N ALA A 125 -7.03 -2.73 13.59
CA ALA A 125 -5.91 -3.47 13.05
C ALA A 125 -4.60 -2.82 13.49
N ILE A 126 -3.53 -3.60 13.39
CA ILE A 126 -2.18 -3.19 13.75
C ILE A 126 -1.35 -3.30 12.50
N GLU A 127 -0.73 -2.20 12.12
CA GLU A 127 0.22 -2.23 11.02
C GLU A 127 1.49 -2.93 11.51
N LEU A 128 1.73 -4.12 10.97
CA LEU A 128 2.93 -4.88 11.29
C LEU A 128 4.11 -4.38 10.50
N LEU A 129 3.92 -4.17 9.21
CA LEU A 129 4.99 -3.97 8.24
C LEU A 129 4.54 -3.15 7.04
N VAL A 130 5.43 -2.31 6.55
CA VAL A 130 5.33 -1.65 5.26
C VAL A 130 6.39 -2.25 4.34
N LEU A 131 6.00 -2.73 3.15
CA LEU A 131 6.82 -3.60 2.31
C LEU A 131 7.96 -2.87 1.59
N ASP A 132 7.95 -1.54 1.49
CA ASP A 132 9.09 -0.74 0.98
C ASP A 132 10.34 -0.86 1.88
N GLN A 133 10.13 -1.17 3.16
CA GLN A 133 11.19 -1.39 4.13
C GLN A 133 11.78 -2.80 4.04
N VAL A 134 11.23 -3.67 3.20
CA VAL A 134 11.57 -5.10 3.11
C VAL A 134 12.34 -5.37 1.82
N ARG A 135 13.35 -6.24 1.88
CA ARG A 135 14.15 -6.61 0.71
C ARG A 135 13.44 -7.63 -0.16
N GLU A 136 12.68 -8.52 0.47
CA GLU A 136 11.91 -9.57 -0.18
C GLU A 136 10.72 -8.97 -0.97
N GLN A 137 10.42 -9.58 -2.10
CA GLN A 137 9.32 -9.13 -2.96
C GLN A 137 7.96 -9.41 -2.30
N PRO A 138 6.92 -8.57 -2.51
CA PRO A 138 5.59 -8.79 -1.96
C PRO A 138 5.03 -10.19 -2.19
N GLU A 139 5.32 -10.78 -3.35
CA GLU A 139 4.88 -12.11 -3.76
C GLU A 139 5.53 -13.20 -2.89
N GLN A 140 6.78 -13.04 -2.48
CA GLN A 140 7.46 -13.97 -1.58
C GLN A 140 6.91 -13.89 -0.17
N VAL A 141 6.57 -12.67 0.28
CA VAL A 141 5.91 -12.44 1.58
C VAL A 141 4.52 -13.08 1.57
N SER A 142 3.74 -12.85 0.51
CA SER A 142 2.43 -13.47 0.31
C SER A 142 2.53 -15.00 0.34
N ALA A 143 3.42 -15.61 -0.46
CA ALA A 143 3.60 -17.05 -0.49
C ALA A 143 3.97 -17.65 0.89
N ALA A 144 4.80 -16.96 1.68
CA ALA A 144 5.13 -17.39 3.02
C ALA A 144 3.95 -17.26 3.99
N LEU A 145 3.19 -16.16 3.90
CA LEU A 145 1.99 -15.98 4.71
C LEU A 145 0.91 -17.00 4.36
N THR A 146 0.66 -17.27 3.08
CA THR A 146 -0.24 -18.35 2.64
C THR A 146 0.19 -19.69 3.22
N ARG A 147 1.49 -19.99 3.23
CA ARG A 147 2.02 -21.25 3.76
C ARG A 147 1.86 -21.40 5.28
N TYR A 148 2.13 -20.34 6.06
CA TYR A 148 2.20 -20.44 7.52
C TYR A 148 0.93 -19.96 8.24
N ALA A 149 0.27 -18.93 7.74
CA ALA A 149 -0.96 -18.41 8.34
C ALA A 149 -2.22 -19.14 7.84
N GLY A 150 -2.14 -19.79 6.66
CA GLY A 150 -3.25 -20.49 6.02
C GLY A 150 -4.45 -19.57 5.84
N ASP A 151 -5.62 -20.03 6.27
CA ASP A 151 -6.92 -19.34 6.13
C ASP A 151 -6.99 -17.98 6.85
N ARG A 152 -6.03 -17.68 7.75
CA ARG A 152 -5.97 -16.38 8.42
C ARG A 152 -5.42 -15.28 7.52
N PHE A 153 -4.71 -15.63 6.45
CA PHE A 153 -4.11 -14.65 5.55
C PHE A 153 -5.03 -14.32 4.38
N VAL A 154 -5.22 -13.02 4.16
CA VAL A 154 -6.01 -12.46 3.06
C VAL A 154 -5.09 -11.55 2.25
N ASP A 155 -4.83 -11.97 1.01
CA ASP A 155 -4.12 -11.15 0.03
C ASP A 155 -5.10 -10.26 -0.72
N LEU A 156 -5.45 -9.10 -0.14
CA LEU A 156 -6.38 -8.17 -0.79
C LEU A 156 -5.79 -7.56 -2.05
N LEU A 157 -4.46 -7.46 -2.14
CA LEU A 157 -3.80 -6.98 -3.35
C LEU A 157 -4.07 -7.94 -4.51
N ALA A 158 -3.80 -9.24 -4.32
CA ALA A 158 -4.07 -10.25 -5.33
C ALA A 158 -5.57 -10.37 -5.65
N GLN A 159 -6.44 -10.33 -4.62
CA GLN A 159 -7.88 -10.39 -4.83
C GLN A 159 -8.40 -9.21 -5.65
N ARG A 160 -7.97 -7.98 -5.36
CA ARG A 160 -8.40 -6.80 -6.14
C ARG A 160 -7.94 -6.86 -7.60
N ARG A 161 -6.70 -7.28 -7.85
CA ARG A 161 -6.19 -7.51 -9.21
C ARG A 161 -7.00 -8.58 -9.93
N ALA A 162 -7.34 -9.67 -9.25
CA ALA A 162 -8.19 -10.72 -9.82
C ALA A 162 -9.62 -10.24 -10.12
N ALA A 163 -10.17 -9.33 -9.30
CA ALA A 163 -11.49 -8.76 -9.51
C ALA A 163 -11.51 -7.80 -10.72
N PHE A 164 -10.49 -6.96 -10.83
CA PHE A 164 -10.29 -6.07 -11.97
C PHE A 164 -8.82 -5.66 -12.03
N ASP A 165 -8.12 -6.02 -13.10
CA ASP A 165 -6.72 -5.68 -13.32
C ASP A 165 -6.64 -4.44 -14.24
N PRO A 166 -6.54 -3.22 -13.68
CA PRO A 166 -6.42 -2.03 -14.51
C PRO A 166 -5.05 -2.05 -15.22
N PRO A 167 -5.00 -1.76 -16.53
CA PRO A 167 -3.73 -1.54 -17.19
C PRO A 167 -2.98 -0.36 -16.56
N ASP A 168 -1.66 -0.37 -16.67
CA ASP A 168 -0.81 0.73 -16.17
C ASP A 168 -1.25 2.05 -16.81
N LEU A 169 -1.75 2.96 -15.97
CA LEU A 169 -2.19 4.28 -16.41
C LEU A 169 -0.99 5.22 -16.54
N PRO A 170 -0.65 5.69 -17.75
CA PRO A 170 0.49 6.57 -17.93
C PRO A 170 0.24 7.94 -17.29
N VAL A 171 1.26 8.46 -16.64
CA VAL A 171 1.22 9.76 -15.97
C VAL A 171 1.81 10.83 -16.89
N GLY A 172 1.01 11.85 -17.18
CA GLY A 172 1.42 13.00 -17.99
C GLY A 172 1.60 14.28 -17.18
N LEU A 173 2.10 15.33 -17.86
CA LEU A 173 2.22 16.70 -17.35
C LEU A 173 0.87 17.41 -17.17
N ARG A 174 -0.23 16.78 -17.57
CA ARG A 174 -1.60 17.22 -17.29
C ARG A 174 -2.53 16.04 -17.49
N GLY A 175 -3.50 15.88 -16.61
CA GLY A 175 -4.43 14.78 -16.67
C GLY A 175 -5.40 14.77 -15.51
N TYR A 176 -6.20 13.72 -15.41
CA TYR A 176 -7.08 13.54 -14.26
C TYR A 176 -6.28 13.32 -12.98
N GLN A 177 -6.77 13.89 -11.89
CA GLN A 177 -6.17 13.74 -10.57
C GLN A 177 -6.09 12.26 -10.18
N MET A 178 -4.87 11.75 -10.00
CA MET A 178 -4.60 10.32 -9.78
C MET A 178 -5.37 9.78 -8.57
N ASP A 179 -5.34 10.48 -7.43
CA ASP A 179 -6.05 10.07 -6.21
C ASP A 179 -7.57 9.95 -6.43
N ARG A 180 -8.15 10.71 -7.36
CA ARG A 180 -9.59 10.61 -7.66
C ARG A 180 -9.87 9.36 -8.48
N VAL A 181 -9.10 9.12 -9.53
CA VAL A 181 -9.24 7.95 -10.40
C VAL A 181 -8.96 6.66 -9.62
N ASP A 182 -7.86 6.60 -8.86
CA ASP A 182 -7.50 5.42 -8.07
C ASP A 182 -8.55 5.09 -7.00
N ARG A 183 -9.20 6.10 -6.41
CA ARG A 183 -10.32 5.88 -5.47
C ARG A 183 -11.52 5.26 -6.17
N LEU A 184 -11.86 5.70 -7.37
CA LEU A 184 -12.96 5.12 -8.15
C LEU A 184 -12.66 3.68 -8.54
N ILE A 185 -11.45 3.41 -9.05
CA ILE A 185 -11.00 2.06 -9.40
C ILE A 185 -11.08 1.14 -8.18
N ARG A 186 -10.53 1.59 -7.05
CA ARG A 186 -10.56 0.84 -5.79
C ARG A 186 -11.97 0.56 -5.31
N ARG A 187 -12.87 1.55 -5.37
CA ARG A 187 -14.28 1.39 -4.98
C ARG A 187 -14.98 0.34 -5.85
N GLY A 188 -14.71 0.33 -7.14
CA GLY A 188 -15.22 -0.69 -8.07
C GLY A 188 -14.65 -2.08 -7.77
N GLN A 189 -13.33 -2.20 -7.55
CA GLN A 189 -12.70 -3.47 -7.15
C GLN A 189 -13.29 -4.02 -5.84
N ASP A 190 -13.43 -3.19 -4.81
CA ASP A 190 -14.02 -3.59 -3.53
C ASP A 190 -15.50 -4.03 -3.70
N ALA A 191 -16.26 -3.39 -4.61
CA ALA A 191 -17.64 -3.77 -4.92
C ALA A 191 -17.74 -5.06 -5.74
N LEU A 192 -16.77 -5.34 -6.63
CA LEU A 192 -16.69 -6.62 -7.32
C LEU A 192 -16.34 -7.75 -6.35
N LEU A 193 -15.40 -7.49 -5.42
CA LEU A 193 -15.00 -8.46 -4.40
C LEU A 193 -16.09 -8.80 -3.39
N SER A 194 -16.94 -7.83 -3.01
CA SER A 194 -18.03 -8.10 -2.07
C SER A 194 -19.11 -9.00 -2.67
N GLY A 195 -19.23 -9.06 -4.01
CA GLY A 195 -20.30 -9.77 -4.71
C GLY A 195 -21.69 -9.19 -4.49
N ASP A 196 -21.82 -8.10 -3.73
CA ASP A 196 -23.11 -7.49 -3.38
C ASP A 196 -23.65 -6.66 -4.55
N PRO A 197 -24.83 -7.02 -5.12
CA PRO A 197 -25.43 -6.28 -6.22
C PRO A 197 -25.65 -4.80 -5.91
N SER A 198 -25.98 -4.48 -4.66
CA SER A 198 -26.24 -3.09 -4.24
C SER A 198 -24.95 -2.27 -4.18
N ALA A 199 -23.87 -2.86 -3.64
CA ALA A 199 -22.54 -2.26 -3.66
C ALA A 199 -22.03 -2.03 -5.10
N ARG A 200 -22.25 -3.00 -6.01
CA ARG A 200 -21.88 -2.87 -7.43
C ARG A 200 -22.63 -1.74 -8.11
N GLN A 201 -23.95 -1.67 -7.92
CA GLN A 201 -24.77 -0.60 -8.49
C GLN A 201 -24.38 0.77 -7.93
N ALA A 202 -24.08 0.87 -6.63
CA ALA A 202 -23.64 2.11 -6.01
C ALA A 202 -22.28 2.57 -6.54
N ALA A 203 -21.31 1.65 -6.67
CA ALA A 203 -19.98 1.94 -7.23
C ALA A 203 -20.07 2.37 -8.69
N ARG A 204 -20.86 1.65 -9.50
CA ARG A 204 -21.12 1.99 -10.90
C ARG A 204 -21.70 3.39 -11.02
N GLY A 205 -22.77 3.68 -10.27
CA GLY A 205 -23.40 4.99 -10.29
C GLY A 205 -22.50 6.12 -9.78
N GLU A 206 -21.51 5.83 -8.92
CA GLU A 206 -20.50 6.81 -8.52
C GLU A 206 -19.52 7.12 -9.66
N ILE A 207 -19.04 6.10 -10.38
CA ILE A 207 -18.14 6.27 -11.53
C ILE A 207 -18.85 7.07 -12.63
N GLU A 208 -20.05 6.66 -13.03
CA GLU A 208 -20.83 7.34 -14.08
C GLU A 208 -21.11 8.81 -13.73
N ARG A 209 -21.48 9.10 -12.47
CA ARG A 209 -21.68 10.49 -12.01
C ARG A 209 -20.39 11.30 -12.02
N ALA A 210 -19.26 10.69 -11.63
CA ALA A 210 -17.97 11.37 -11.63
C ALA A 210 -17.49 11.68 -13.05
N SER A 211 -17.68 10.76 -13.99
CA SER A 211 -17.37 10.96 -15.40
C SER A 211 -18.27 12.04 -16.02
N ALA A 212 -19.58 12.00 -15.77
CA ALA A 212 -20.54 12.99 -16.28
C ALA A 212 -20.30 14.41 -15.74
N ALA A 213 -19.87 14.54 -14.48
CA ALA A 213 -19.52 15.83 -13.87
C ALA A 213 -18.17 16.39 -14.37
N GLY A 214 -17.36 15.55 -15.03
CA GLY A 214 -15.98 15.85 -15.38
C GLY A 214 -15.02 15.62 -14.21
N LEU A 215 -14.04 14.75 -14.40
CA LEU A 215 -13.01 14.49 -13.40
C LEU A 215 -12.07 15.71 -13.24
N PRO A 216 -11.65 16.03 -12.00
CA PRO A 216 -10.76 17.17 -11.75
C PRO A 216 -9.41 16.95 -12.42
N LEU A 217 -8.89 18.01 -13.05
CA LEU A 217 -7.59 18.03 -13.68
C LEU A 217 -6.50 18.45 -12.69
N ALA A 218 -5.33 17.82 -12.80
CA ALA A 218 -4.12 18.16 -12.07
C ALA A 218 -2.96 18.46 -13.04
N GLN A 219 -1.96 19.21 -12.55
CA GLN A 219 -0.70 19.47 -13.27
C GLN A 219 0.17 18.21 -13.45
N ARG A 220 -0.18 17.12 -12.77
CA ARG A 220 0.37 15.79 -13.01
C ARG A 220 -0.73 14.80 -12.76
N GLY A 221 -1.07 14.01 -13.76
CA GLY A 221 -2.28 13.19 -13.71
C GLY A 221 -2.29 12.08 -14.74
N TYR A 222 -3.26 11.19 -14.61
CA TYR A 222 -3.47 10.16 -15.63
C TYR A 222 -4.01 10.79 -16.91
N HIS A 223 -3.51 10.29 -18.03
CA HIS A 223 -3.98 10.77 -19.32
C HIS A 223 -5.50 10.49 -19.49
N PRO A 224 -6.32 11.50 -19.86
CA PRO A 224 -7.78 11.39 -19.84
C PRO A 224 -8.32 10.17 -20.60
N LEU A 225 -7.91 10.00 -21.86
CA LEU A 225 -8.41 8.90 -22.71
C LEU A 225 -8.18 7.50 -22.12
N GLN A 226 -7.00 7.26 -21.51
CA GLN A 226 -6.72 5.95 -20.90
C GLN A 226 -7.48 5.78 -19.60
N ALA A 227 -7.58 6.82 -18.78
CA ALA A 227 -8.37 6.77 -17.55
C ALA A 227 -9.86 6.52 -17.84
N ASP A 228 -10.44 7.21 -18.83
CA ASP A 228 -11.83 7.01 -19.25
C ASP A 228 -12.05 5.57 -19.74
N THR A 229 -11.15 5.06 -20.58
CA THR A 229 -11.22 3.65 -21.06
C THR A 229 -11.23 2.66 -19.91
N VAL A 230 -10.39 2.87 -18.89
CA VAL A 230 -10.34 2.00 -17.70
C VAL A 230 -11.61 2.12 -16.86
N LEU A 231 -12.13 3.34 -16.66
CA LEU A 231 -13.37 3.55 -15.91
C LEU A 231 -14.58 2.96 -16.63
N ASP A 232 -14.65 3.06 -17.96
CA ASP A 232 -15.69 2.45 -18.78
C ASP A 232 -15.64 0.91 -18.71
N ALA A 233 -14.44 0.33 -18.79
CA ALA A 233 -14.24 -1.11 -18.62
C ALA A 233 -14.68 -1.58 -17.22
N LEU A 234 -14.38 -0.78 -16.18
CA LEU A 234 -14.81 -1.07 -14.82
C LEU A 234 -16.34 -0.96 -14.65
N VAL A 235 -16.98 0.03 -15.27
CA VAL A 235 -18.45 0.15 -15.31
C VAL A 235 -19.08 -1.07 -15.99
N ALA A 236 -18.52 -1.52 -17.11
CA ALA A 236 -18.97 -2.73 -17.80
C ALA A 236 -18.82 -3.98 -16.90
N ALA A 237 -17.65 -4.14 -16.26
CA ALA A 237 -17.43 -5.23 -15.30
C ALA A 237 -18.40 -5.18 -14.12
N LEU A 238 -18.72 -4.00 -13.58
CA LEU A 238 -19.69 -3.84 -12.50
C LEU A 238 -21.13 -4.15 -12.92
N ALA A 239 -21.46 -3.99 -14.20
CA ALA A 239 -22.76 -4.31 -14.77
C ALA A 239 -22.95 -5.81 -15.08
N ASP A 240 -21.87 -6.56 -15.28
CA ASP A 240 -21.93 -7.97 -15.67
C ASP A 240 -22.48 -8.84 -14.53
N GLN A 241 -23.75 -9.20 -14.62
CA GLN A 241 -24.37 -10.18 -13.74
C GLN A 241 -23.82 -11.54 -14.13
N GLN A 242 -22.79 -12.03 -13.43
CA GLN A 242 -22.46 -13.46 -13.50
C GLN A 242 -23.74 -14.22 -13.20
N THR A 243 -24.29 -14.78 -14.27
CA THR A 243 -25.56 -15.49 -14.35
C THR A 243 -25.31 -16.90 -13.81
N THR A 244 -24.79 -17.01 -12.60
CA THR A 244 -24.58 -18.30 -11.92
C THR A 244 -25.89 -18.74 -11.26
N ASP A 245 -26.95 -18.79 -12.06
CA ASP A 245 -28.27 -19.28 -11.66
C ASP A 245 -28.89 -20.17 -12.74
N ARG A 246 -28.09 -20.64 -13.70
CA ARG A 246 -28.57 -21.45 -14.83
C ARG A 246 -27.69 -22.65 -15.14
N GLU A 247 -27.36 -23.46 -14.14
CA GLU A 247 -26.86 -24.83 -14.39
C GLU A 247 -27.06 -25.80 -13.21
N THR A 248 -28.29 -25.88 -12.68
CA THR A 248 -28.78 -27.11 -12.00
C THR A 248 -30.25 -27.31 -12.33
N ALA A 249 -30.53 -27.72 -13.57
CA ALA A 249 -31.76 -28.39 -13.93
C ALA A 249 -31.47 -29.28 -15.14
N THR A 250 -31.00 -30.51 -14.87
CA THR A 250 -31.34 -31.72 -15.64
C THR A 250 -30.91 -32.95 -14.85
#